data_AF-A0A6A3IJ25-F1
#
_entry.id   AF-A0A6A3IJ25-F1
#
_cell.length_a   1.000
_cell.length_b   1.000
_cell.length_c   1.000
_cell.angle_alpha   90.00
_cell.angle_beta   90.00
_cell.angle_gamma   90.00
#
_symmetry.space_group_name_H-M   'P 1'
#
loop_
_entity.id
_entity.type
_entity.pdbx_description
1 polymer ?
#
loop_
_entity_poly.entity_id
_entity_poly.type
_entity_poly.pdbx_seq_one_letter_code
_entity_poly.pdbx_strand_id
1 'polypeptide(L)'
;MVLYAADPNVDPATLLGPLEDTTDIWVSMRAGVKDAETAHGYEPVILFHPTAGWISRPENTPEAYGHLMLPKEGDRVSINGVQSGHATPDALGGFTPYTTWDSTKNYELIAKMRDEFTGPVLDLENHYEGAHDNFKTAFPIWNASQVRTGLYHGVYGGSTGFTYGANSVWQMYEPKVDLLRESDYYSPSASQNASGSWRKDIFFEGVTQIQYITKPLQNLSTEELEQLEPARHLLASPSGYQDVSVNAFKGTRYISVLASENRDRYFVYTGHGDSFSLKLDNGSERSGSARWFSPRDGQYYANSTVSVPSSGNGTRVDFTPPSSGSVDDDWLLVLEF
;
A
#
# COMPACT_ATOMS: atom_id res chain seq x y z
N MET A 1 5.40 28.24 -8.36
CA MET A 1 5.21 28.21 -6.89
C MET A 1 5.73 29.44 -6.14
N VAL A 2 6.78 30.14 -6.61
CA VAL A 2 7.30 31.37 -5.95
C VAL A 2 6.23 32.47 -5.81
N LEU A 3 5.26 32.54 -6.72
CA LEU A 3 4.18 33.54 -6.72
C LEU A 3 3.16 33.36 -5.57
N TYR A 4 2.85 32.12 -5.18
CA TYR A 4 1.88 31.87 -4.10
C TYR A 4 2.41 32.30 -2.72
N ALA A 5 3.72 32.11 -2.49
CA ALA A 5 4.36 32.53 -1.24
C ALA A 5 4.43 34.06 -1.09
N ALA A 6 4.20 34.83 -2.16
CA ALA A 6 4.27 36.28 -2.17
C ALA A 6 2.93 36.98 -1.89
N ASP A 7 1.80 36.31 -2.10
CA ASP A 7 0.47 36.81 -1.75
C ASP A 7 -0.42 35.66 -1.22
N PRO A 8 -0.60 35.53 0.11
CA PRO A 8 -1.39 34.45 0.68
C PRO A 8 -2.90 34.57 0.40
N ASN A 9 -3.37 35.66 -0.22
CA ASN A 9 -4.79 35.87 -0.53
C ASN A 9 -5.15 35.51 -1.99
N VAL A 10 -4.17 35.23 -2.85
CA VAL A 10 -4.44 34.83 -4.23
C VAL A 10 -5.02 33.41 -4.25
N ASP A 11 -6.12 33.18 -4.98
CA ASP A 11 -6.61 31.82 -5.20
C ASP A 11 -5.54 31.04 -5.97
N PRO A 12 -4.94 29.98 -5.40
CA PRO A 12 -3.86 29.28 -6.08
C PRO A 12 -4.30 28.67 -7.41
N ALA A 13 -5.60 28.44 -7.63
CA ALA A 13 -6.12 27.96 -8.90
C ALA A 13 -5.91 28.96 -10.05
N THR A 14 -5.86 30.27 -9.77
CA THR A 14 -5.58 31.29 -10.79
C THR A 14 -4.10 31.38 -11.17
N LEU A 15 -3.23 30.67 -10.44
CA LEU A 15 -1.80 30.61 -10.72
C LEU A 15 -1.42 29.43 -11.64
N LEU A 16 -2.37 28.54 -11.95
CA LEU A 16 -2.14 27.44 -12.87
C LEU A 16 -2.13 27.95 -14.32
N GLY A 17 -1.16 27.45 -15.09
CA GLY A 17 -1.17 27.58 -16.54
C GLY A 17 -2.29 26.74 -17.19
N PRO A 18 -2.45 26.82 -18.51
CA PRO A 18 -3.38 25.94 -19.22
C PRO A 18 -3.03 24.47 -18.95
N LEU A 19 -4.05 23.65 -18.75
CA LEU A 19 -3.91 22.20 -18.65
C LEU A 19 -3.90 21.60 -20.06
N GLU A 20 -2.94 20.72 -20.32
CA GLU A 20 -2.79 20.02 -21.58
C GLU A 20 -3.08 18.53 -21.37
N ASP A 21 -4.03 18.00 -22.14
CA ASP A 21 -4.26 16.56 -22.20
C ASP A 21 -3.20 15.93 -23.11
N THR A 22 -2.42 15.01 -22.54
CA THR A 22 -1.33 14.28 -23.22
C THR A 22 -1.64 12.80 -23.38
N THR A 23 -2.90 12.39 -23.20
CA THR A 23 -3.33 10.97 -23.27
C THR A 23 -2.98 10.33 -24.60
N ASP A 24 -3.01 11.07 -25.70
CA ASP A 24 -2.68 10.58 -27.05
C ASP A 24 -1.21 10.12 -27.18
N ILE A 25 -0.29 10.80 -26.49
CA ILE A 25 1.13 10.41 -26.41
C ILE A 25 1.25 9.04 -25.74
N TRP A 26 0.58 8.86 -24.60
CA TRP A 26 0.65 7.61 -23.82
C TRP A 26 -0.01 6.44 -24.54
N VAL A 27 -1.16 6.67 -25.20
CA VAL A 27 -1.83 5.67 -26.06
C VAL A 27 -0.91 5.26 -27.22
N SER A 28 -0.25 6.22 -27.87
CA SER A 28 0.68 5.94 -28.97
C SER A 28 1.88 5.13 -28.51
N MET A 29 2.46 5.47 -27.34
CA MET A 29 3.56 4.71 -26.74
C MET A 29 3.14 3.27 -26.42
N ARG A 30 1.99 3.09 -25.78
CA ARG A 30 1.45 1.76 -25.46
C ARG A 30 1.22 0.93 -26.72
N ALA A 31 0.64 1.51 -27.77
CA ALA A 31 0.41 0.83 -29.03
C ALA A 31 1.71 0.34 -29.67
N GLY A 32 2.75 1.19 -29.70
CA GLY A 32 4.07 0.81 -30.20
C GLY A 32 4.70 -0.36 -29.45
N VAL A 33 4.60 -0.37 -28.10
CA VAL A 33 5.07 -1.51 -27.28
C VAL A 33 4.28 -2.78 -27.63
N LYS A 34 2.95 -2.67 -27.68
CA LYS A 34 2.08 -3.83 -27.99
C LYS A 34 2.38 -4.43 -29.35
N ASP A 35 2.52 -3.61 -30.38
CA ASP A 35 2.80 -4.05 -31.74
C ASP A 35 4.16 -4.74 -31.83
N ALA A 36 5.19 -4.18 -31.19
CA ALA A 36 6.53 -4.74 -31.17
C ALA A 36 6.59 -6.10 -30.47
N GLU A 37 5.94 -6.24 -29.32
CA GLU A 37 5.88 -7.50 -28.56
C GLU A 37 5.05 -8.56 -29.28
N THR A 38 3.90 -8.17 -29.85
CA THR A 38 3.02 -9.08 -30.60
C THR A 38 3.72 -9.62 -31.85
N ALA A 39 4.54 -8.81 -32.52
CA ALA A 39 5.34 -9.25 -33.67
C ALA A 39 6.33 -10.38 -33.32
N HIS A 40 6.68 -10.54 -32.04
CA HIS A 40 7.53 -11.61 -31.51
C HIS A 40 6.73 -12.73 -30.83
N GLY A 41 5.39 -12.68 -30.87
CA GLY A 41 4.51 -13.69 -30.28
C GLY A 41 4.28 -13.52 -28.76
N TYR A 42 4.56 -12.34 -28.20
CA TYR A 42 4.32 -12.02 -26.80
C TYR A 42 3.07 -11.18 -26.60
N GLU A 43 2.44 -11.34 -25.43
CA GLU A 43 1.41 -10.43 -24.93
C GLU A 43 2.01 -9.62 -23.76
N PRO A 44 2.23 -8.30 -23.91
CA PRO A 44 2.85 -7.53 -22.86
C PRO A 44 1.89 -7.25 -21.71
N VAL A 45 2.41 -7.34 -20.49
CA VAL A 45 1.75 -6.80 -19.30
C VAL A 45 2.02 -5.29 -19.26
N ILE A 46 0.98 -4.49 -19.38
CA ILE A 46 1.08 -3.02 -19.41
C ILE A 46 0.55 -2.45 -18.10
N LEU A 47 1.35 -1.60 -17.46
CA LEU A 47 0.95 -0.77 -16.33
C LEU A 47 1.18 0.69 -16.70
N PHE A 48 0.43 1.58 -16.06
CA PHE A 48 0.69 3.01 -16.09
C PHE A 48 1.03 3.45 -14.68
N HIS A 49 2.15 4.14 -14.50
CA HIS A 49 2.53 4.73 -13.22
C HIS A 49 1.99 6.16 -13.13
N PRO A 50 0.86 6.40 -12.43
CA PRO A 50 0.34 7.75 -12.25
C PRO A 50 1.24 8.55 -11.30
N THR A 51 1.02 9.86 -11.23
CA THR A 51 1.58 10.66 -10.13
C THR A 51 0.80 10.42 -8.82
N ALA A 52 1.25 10.96 -7.69
CA ALA A 52 0.64 10.77 -6.38
C ALA A 52 -0.69 11.54 -6.16
N GLY A 53 -1.17 12.26 -7.17
CA GLY A 53 -2.31 13.15 -7.05
C GLY A 53 -2.75 13.71 -8.40
N TRP A 54 -3.68 14.66 -8.39
CA TRP A 54 -4.24 15.23 -9.61
C TRP A 54 -4.62 16.69 -9.40
N ILE A 55 -4.85 17.39 -10.49
CA ILE A 55 -5.38 18.75 -10.44
C ILE A 55 -6.90 18.64 -10.32
N SER A 56 -7.45 19.10 -9.19
CA SER A 56 -8.89 19.07 -8.93
C SER A 56 -9.56 20.42 -9.17
N ARG A 57 -8.77 21.49 -9.31
CA ARG A 57 -9.23 22.86 -9.60
C ARG A 57 -8.24 23.60 -10.50
N PRO A 58 -8.70 24.52 -11.38
CA PRO A 58 -10.11 24.85 -11.63
C PRO A 58 -10.86 23.75 -12.39
N GLU A 59 -10.13 22.91 -13.12
CA GLU A 59 -10.67 21.74 -13.80
C GLU A 59 -10.40 20.49 -12.97
N ASN A 60 -11.36 19.58 -12.94
CA ASN A 60 -11.21 18.30 -12.25
C ASN A 60 -10.66 17.27 -13.23
N THR A 61 -9.33 17.12 -13.26
CA THR A 61 -8.64 16.08 -14.04
C THR A 61 -8.91 14.69 -13.45
N PRO A 62 -8.68 13.60 -14.22
CA PRO A 62 -8.85 12.26 -13.70
C PRO A 62 -8.02 12.01 -12.43
N GLU A 63 -8.60 11.25 -11.50
CA GLU A 63 -7.89 10.79 -10.33
C GLU A 63 -6.64 9.97 -10.72
N ALA A 64 -5.64 9.97 -9.85
CA ALA A 64 -4.31 9.45 -10.15
C ALA A 64 -4.21 7.92 -10.09
N TYR A 65 -5.01 7.23 -10.90
CA TYR A 65 -5.02 5.78 -11.08
C TYR A 65 -4.64 5.40 -12.51
N GLY A 66 -3.82 4.37 -12.66
CA GLY A 66 -3.27 3.96 -13.96
C GLY A 66 -4.33 3.65 -15.01
N HIS A 67 -5.45 3.01 -14.65
CA HIS A 67 -6.54 2.72 -15.58
C HIS A 67 -7.27 3.97 -16.11
N LEU A 68 -7.26 5.08 -15.37
CA LEU A 68 -7.85 6.35 -15.81
C LEU A 68 -6.96 7.10 -16.82
N MET A 69 -5.67 6.76 -16.86
CA MET A 69 -4.69 7.36 -17.78
C MET A 69 -4.75 6.73 -19.18
N LEU A 70 -5.34 5.53 -19.28
CA LEU A 70 -5.62 4.83 -20.55
C LEU A 70 -7.10 4.37 -20.56
N PRO A 71 -8.06 5.30 -20.64
CA PRO A 71 -9.47 5.03 -20.30
C PRO A 71 -10.24 4.25 -21.38
N LYS A 72 -9.68 4.08 -22.59
CA LYS A 72 -10.31 3.30 -23.64
C LYS A 72 -10.08 1.83 -23.38
N GLU A 73 -11.15 1.03 -23.39
CA GLU A 73 -11.06 -0.42 -23.13
C GLU A 73 -10.03 -1.16 -24.01
N GLY A 74 -9.89 -0.79 -25.29
CA GLY A 74 -8.88 -1.38 -26.18
C GLY A 74 -7.41 -1.08 -25.80
N ASP A 75 -7.22 -0.02 -25.02
CA ASP A 75 -5.93 0.50 -24.56
C ASP A 75 -5.68 0.26 -23.07
N ARG A 76 -6.61 -0.40 -22.38
CA ARG A 76 -6.56 -0.57 -20.93
C ARG A 76 -5.25 -1.21 -20.46
N VAL A 77 -4.86 -0.83 -19.24
CA VAL A 77 -3.77 -1.46 -18.50
C VAL A 77 -4.12 -2.92 -18.15
N SER A 78 -3.11 -3.77 -18.07
CA SER A 78 -3.22 -5.16 -17.61
C SER A 78 -3.37 -5.23 -16.08
N ILE A 79 -2.68 -4.34 -15.36
CA ILE A 79 -2.74 -4.19 -13.89
C ILE A 79 -2.93 -2.71 -13.60
N ASN A 80 -3.93 -2.37 -12.79
CA ASN A 80 -4.17 -1.00 -12.38
C ASN A 80 -3.17 -0.60 -11.28
N GLY A 81 -2.67 0.62 -11.36
CA GLY A 81 -1.58 1.12 -10.52
C GLY A 81 -1.95 2.42 -9.81
N VAL A 82 -1.38 2.62 -8.63
CA VAL A 82 -1.41 3.91 -7.90
C VAL A 82 -0.03 4.19 -7.30
N GLN A 83 0.30 5.46 -7.12
CA GLN A 83 1.37 5.90 -6.22
C GLN A 83 0.71 6.41 -4.94
N SER A 84 0.80 5.66 -3.83
CA SER A 84 0.21 6.10 -2.56
C SER A 84 1.10 7.09 -1.81
N GLY A 85 2.42 7.02 -2.00
CA GLY A 85 3.41 7.84 -1.29
C GLY A 85 3.43 9.32 -1.70
N HIS A 86 4.16 10.20 -1.03
CA HIS A 86 4.96 9.98 0.19
C HIS A 86 4.55 10.92 1.33
N ALA A 87 3.36 11.50 1.22
CA ALA A 87 2.97 12.66 2.00
C ALA A 87 1.70 12.41 2.83
N THR A 88 1.72 12.77 4.11
CA THR A 88 0.48 12.93 4.88
C THR A 88 -0.20 14.24 4.51
N PRO A 89 -1.53 14.39 4.72
CA PRO A 89 -2.25 15.64 4.46
C PRO A 89 -1.57 16.87 5.09
N ASP A 90 -1.04 16.73 6.30
CA ASP A 90 -0.36 17.81 7.03
C ASP A 90 0.95 18.24 6.34
N ALA A 91 1.64 17.31 5.67
CA ALA A 91 2.90 17.57 5.00
C ALA A 91 2.73 18.26 3.63
N LEU A 92 1.55 18.24 3.03
CA LEU A 92 1.29 18.71 1.66
C LEU A 92 1.16 20.22 1.50
N GLY A 93 0.99 20.96 2.61
CA GLY A 93 0.86 22.42 2.58
C GLY A 93 -0.45 22.89 1.94
N GLY A 94 -0.52 24.19 1.61
CA GLY A 94 -1.78 24.85 1.25
C GLY A 94 -2.10 24.97 -0.25
N PHE A 95 -1.42 24.26 -1.15
CA PHE A 95 -1.71 24.36 -2.59
C PHE A 95 -2.94 23.53 -2.96
N THR A 96 -4.12 24.14 -2.76
CA THR A 96 -5.43 23.49 -2.91
C THR A 96 -5.86 23.10 -4.34
N PRO A 97 -5.25 23.58 -5.44
CA PRO A 97 -5.56 23.06 -6.77
C PRO A 97 -5.10 21.63 -7.00
N TYR A 98 -4.09 21.18 -6.25
CA TYR A 98 -3.61 19.81 -6.28
C TYR A 98 -4.26 19.00 -5.16
N THR A 99 -4.91 17.91 -5.51
CA THR A 99 -5.43 16.92 -4.56
C THR A 99 -4.60 15.65 -4.64
N THR A 100 -4.45 14.98 -3.51
CA THR A 100 -3.54 13.85 -3.34
C THR A 100 -4.05 13.00 -2.19
N TRP A 101 -3.48 11.82 -2.06
CA TRP A 101 -3.88 10.82 -1.08
C TRP A 101 -3.34 11.12 0.32
N ASP A 102 -3.99 10.55 1.34
CA ASP A 102 -3.32 10.28 2.61
C ASP A 102 -2.54 8.98 2.45
N SER A 103 -1.24 9.14 2.31
CA SER A 103 -0.30 8.04 2.06
C SER A 103 -0.23 6.98 3.16
N THR A 104 -0.76 7.25 4.37
CA THR A 104 -0.92 6.21 5.41
C THR A 104 -2.15 5.33 5.21
N LYS A 105 -2.97 5.61 4.18
CA LYS A 105 -4.23 4.95 3.87
C LYS A 105 -4.23 4.30 2.49
N ASN A 106 -3.10 3.74 2.06
CA ASN A 106 -2.98 3.09 0.75
C ASN A 106 -4.03 1.97 0.52
N TYR A 107 -4.50 1.30 1.57
CA TYR A 107 -5.61 0.34 1.48
C TYR A 107 -6.92 0.93 0.97
N GLU A 108 -7.20 2.22 1.18
CA GLU A 108 -8.39 2.88 0.61
C GLU A 108 -8.25 2.98 -0.92
N LEU A 109 -7.02 3.22 -1.40
CA LEU A 109 -6.70 3.29 -2.83
C LEU A 109 -6.80 1.90 -3.47
N ILE A 110 -6.28 0.86 -2.80
CA ILE A 110 -6.44 -0.54 -3.23
C ILE A 110 -7.91 -0.92 -3.33
N ALA A 111 -8.71 -0.64 -2.29
CA ALA A 111 -10.14 -0.96 -2.28
C ALA A 111 -10.89 -0.27 -3.43
N LYS A 112 -10.67 1.03 -3.62
CA LYS A 112 -11.29 1.79 -4.72
C LYS A 112 -10.89 1.26 -6.09
N MET A 113 -9.61 0.95 -6.30
CA MET A 113 -9.17 0.34 -7.56
C MET A 113 -9.84 -1.01 -7.81
N ARG A 114 -10.07 -1.84 -6.78
CA ARG A 114 -10.78 -3.13 -6.93
C ARG A 114 -12.26 -2.95 -7.26
N ASP A 115 -12.89 -1.90 -6.75
CA ASP A 115 -14.29 -1.58 -7.03
C ASP A 115 -14.48 -1.06 -8.48
N GLU A 116 -13.46 -0.38 -9.02
CA GLU A 116 -13.54 0.32 -10.31
C GLU A 116 -12.85 -0.40 -11.48
N PHE A 117 -11.98 -1.38 -11.20
CA PHE A 117 -11.21 -2.12 -12.20
C PHE A 117 -11.33 -3.64 -12.02
N THR A 118 -11.71 -4.34 -13.08
CA THR A 118 -11.97 -5.79 -13.05
C THR A 118 -10.72 -6.67 -13.12
N GLY A 119 -9.53 -6.09 -13.01
CA GLY A 119 -8.25 -6.80 -13.07
C GLY A 119 -7.43 -6.63 -11.79
N PRO A 120 -6.17 -7.13 -11.78
CA PRO A 120 -5.28 -6.98 -10.64
C PRO A 120 -4.97 -5.50 -10.37
N VAL A 121 -4.75 -5.18 -9.10
CA VAL A 121 -4.41 -3.82 -8.65
C VAL A 121 -3.12 -3.84 -7.85
N LEU A 122 -2.33 -2.78 -7.94
CA LEU A 122 -1.01 -2.67 -7.30
C LEU A 122 -0.73 -1.23 -6.85
N ASP A 123 -0.21 -1.09 -5.63
CA ASP A 123 0.46 0.14 -5.20
C ASP A 123 1.90 0.10 -5.70
N LEU A 124 2.19 0.93 -6.71
CA LEU A 124 3.44 0.97 -7.45
C LEU A 124 4.53 1.73 -6.71
N GLU A 125 4.15 2.67 -5.84
CA GLU A 125 5.09 3.55 -5.15
C GLU A 125 4.48 4.04 -3.83
N ASN A 126 4.76 3.28 -2.76
CA ASN A 126 4.44 3.65 -1.39
C ASN A 126 5.52 4.57 -0.80
N HIS A 127 5.42 4.93 0.47
CA HIS A 127 6.47 5.58 1.25
C HIS A 127 7.82 4.91 1.11
N TYR A 128 8.86 5.73 0.95
CA TYR A 128 10.22 5.24 0.89
C TYR A 128 10.84 5.19 2.29
N GLU A 129 11.43 4.06 2.66
CA GLU A 129 12.20 3.96 3.89
C GLU A 129 13.38 4.96 3.84
N GLY A 130 13.57 5.69 4.93
CA GLY A 130 14.60 6.73 5.01
C GLY A 130 14.22 8.06 4.33
N ALA A 131 13.05 8.17 3.68
CA ALA A 131 12.53 9.46 3.22
C ALA A 131 11.84 10.19 4.36
N HIS A 132 11.99 11.52 4.39
CA HIS A 132 11.10 12.36 5.19
C HIS A 132 9.68 12.35 4.61
N ASP A 133 8.66 12.52 5.45
CA ASP A 133 7.28 12.74 5.02
C ASP A 133 7.21 13.97 4.08
N ASN A 134 6.67 13.73 2.88
CA ASN A 134 6.68 14.63 1.73
C ASN A 134 8.08 15.16 1.34
N PHE A 135 9.13 14.39 1.62
CA PHE A 135 10.53 14.78 1.42
C PHE A 135 10.89 16.12 2.06
N LYS A 136 10.29 16.45 3.21
CA LYS A 136 10.55 17.69 3.95
C LYS A 136 11.22 17.40 5.28
N THR A 137 12.43 17.91 5.49
CA THR A 137 13.23 17.69 6.71
C THR A 137 12.54 18.14 8.01
N ALA A 138 11.51 18.99 7.94
CA ALA A 138 10.70 19.39 9.08
C ALA A 138 9.74 18.29 9.59
N PHE A 139 9.49 17.26 8.79
CA PHE A 139 8.62 16.14 9.13
C PHE A 139 9.41 14.86 9.42
N PRO A 140 8.83 13.85 10.10
CA PRO A 140 9.51 12.61 10.45
C PRO A 140 10.01 11.82 9.23
N ILE A 141 10.94 10.89 9.47
CA ILE A 141 11.40 9.91 8.49
C ILE A 141 10.51 8.67 8.57
N TRP A 142 10.15 8.13 7.40
CA TRP A 142 9.48 6.83 7.29
C TRP A 142 10.45 5.70 7.65
N ASN A 143 10.15 4.98 8.73
CA ASN A 143 10.93 3.84 9.19
C ASN A 143 10.43 2.51 8.60
N ALA A 144 11.16 1.43 8.86
CA ALA A 144 10.82 0.07 8.42
C ALA A 144 9.38 -0.32 8.76
N SER A 145 8.93 -0.04 10.00
CA SER A 145 7.59 -0.41 10.47
C SER A 145 6.47 0.36 9.79
N GLN A 146 6.63 1.65 9.55
CA GLN A 146 5.65 2.46 8.82
C GLN A 146 5.51 1.98 7.37
N VAL A 147 6.63 1.73 6.69
CA VAL A 147 6.64 1.20 5.31
C VAL A 147 6.00 -0.19 5.27
N ARG A 148 6.48 -1.11 6.13
CA ARG A 148 5.95 -2.48 6.24
C ARG A 148 4.43 -2.48 6.47
N THR A 149 3.94 -1.62 7.36
CA THR A 149 2.50 -1.51 7.66
C THR A 149 1.67 -1.19 6.44
N GLY A 150 2.08 -0.21 5.63
CA GLY A 150 1.41 0.11 4.36
C GLY A 150 1.40 -1.07 3.39
N LEU A 151 2.52 -1.77 3.24
CA LEU A 151 2.63 -2.90 2.31
C LEU A 151 1.77 -4.10 2.73
N TYR A 152 1.75 -4.45 4.03
CA TYR A 152 0.85 -5.48 4.54
C TYR A 152 -0.62 -5.08 4.37
N HIS A 153 -0.98 -3.82 4.63
CA HIS A 153 -2.35 -3.35 4.40
C HIS A 153 -2.75 -3.45 2.93
N GLY A 154 -1.84 -3.18 2.00
CA GLY A 154 -2.07 -3.34 0.57
C GLY A 154 -2.34 -4.80 0.19
N VAL A 155 -1.42 -5.71 0.53
CA VAL A 155 -1.54 -7.14 0.17
C VAL A 155 -2.76 -7.79 0.83
N TYR A 156 -2.90 -7.66 2.15
CA TYR A 156 -4.02 -8.24 2.89
C TYR A 156 -5.31 -7.41 2.76
N GLY A 157 -5.27 -6.32 1.99
CA GLY A 157 -6.42 -5.56 1.48
C GLY A 157 -6.79 -5.91 0.04
N GLY A 158 -6.09 -6.87 -0.61
CA GLY A 158 -6.42 -7.39 -1.93
C GLY A 158 -5.56 -6.87 -3.09
N SER A 159 -4.40 -6.26 -2.82
CA SER A 159 -3.40 -5.95 -3.85
C SER A 159 -2.76 -7.23 -4.38
N THR A 160 -2.44 -7.28 -5.67
CA THR A 160 -1.79 -8.45 -6.31
C THR A 160 -0.31 -8.59 -5.95
N GLY A 161 0.24 -7.63 -5.22
CA GLY A 161 1.64 -7.56 -4.83
C GLY A 161 1.93 -6.22 -4.15
N PHE A 162 3.19 -5.81 -4.15
CA PHE A 162 3.63 -4.51 -3.65
C PHE A 162 4.98 -4.13 -4.26
N THR A 163 5.28 -2.83 -4.26
CA THR A 163 6.62 -2.29 -4.52
C THR A 163 7.18 -1.68 -3.24
N TYR A 164 8.44 -1.98 -2.93
CA TYR A 164 9.20 -1.30 -1.88
C TYR A 164 10.15 -0.28 -2.49
N GLY A 165 10.38 0.83 -1.80
CA GLY A 165 11.46 1.75 -2.13
C GLY A 165 12.14 2.30 -0.89
N ALA A 166 13.38 2.74 -1.07
CA ALA A 166 14.19 3.43 -0.07
C ALA A 166 14.76 4.70 -0.69
N ASN A 167 14.81 5.79 0.08
CA ASN A 167 15.08 7.12 -0.48
C ASN A 167 16.44 7.19 -1.19
N SER A 168 17.49 6.65 -0.59
CA SER A 168 18.82 6.64 -1.19
C SER A 168 18.94 5.66 -2.36
N VAL A 169 18.19 4.54 -2.32
CA VAL A 169 18.31 3.45 -3.30
C VAL A 169 17.70 3.82 -4.64
N TRP A 170 16.49 4.39 -4.69
CA TRP A 170 15.84 4.72 -5.96
C TRP A 170 16.65 5.74 -6.77
N GLN A 171 17.34 6.66 -6.09
CA GLN A 171 18.19 7.66 -6.71
C GLN A 171 19.67 7.23 -6.82
N MET A 172 20.04 6.06 -6.29
CA MET A 172 21.43 5.59 -6.22
C MET A 172 22.38 6.61 -5.56
N TYR A 173 21.94 7.22 -4.45
CA TYR A 173 22.72 8.26 -3.76
C TYR A 173 23.98 7.71 -3.11
N GLU A 174 25.09 8.39 -3.35
CA GLU A 174 26.38 8.10 -2.72
C GLU A 174 27.02 9.43 -2.27
N PRO A 175 27.57 9.51 -1.05
CA PRO A 175 28.22 10.71 -0.59
C PRO A 175 29.53 10.90 -1.37
N LYS A 176 29.93 12.16 -1.57
CA LYS A 176 31.11 12.52 -2.39
C LYS A 176 32.38 11.76 -2.00
N VAL A 177 32.54 11.45 -0.72
CA VAL A 177 33.69 10.73 -0.16
C VAL A 177 33.79 9.27 -0.60
N ASP A 178 32.66 8.67 -1.00
CA ASP A 178 32.57 7.26 -1.39
C ASP A 178 32.52 7.11 -2.94
N LEU A 179 32.67 8.21 -3.69
CA LEU A 179 32.71 8.22 -5.15
C LEU A 179 34.13 8.12 -5.70
N LEU A 180 34.30 7.38 -6.80
CA LEU A 180 35.58 7.26 -7.51
C LEU A 180 35.93 8.52 -8.30
N ARG A 181 34.93 9.23 -8.84
CA ARG A 181 35.10 10.41 -9.70
C ARG A 181 34.23 11.53 -9.19
N GLU A 182 34.79 12.74 -9.18
CA GLU A 182 34.04 13.94 -8.82
C GLU A 182 32.88 14.23 -9.81
N SER A 183 33.02 13.83 -11.07
CA SER A 183 31.98 13.98 -12.10
C SER A 183 30.70 13.18 -11.81
N ASP A 184 30.78 12.16 -10.96
CA ASP A 184 29.66 11.29 -10.64
C ASP A 184 28.82 11.88 -9.48
N TYR A 185 29.33 12.93 -8.83
CA TYR A 185 28.64 13.58 -7.72
C TYR A 185 27.48 14.43 -8.20
N TYR A 186 26.34 14.25 -7.53
CA TYR A 186 25.21 15.16 -7.58
C TYR A 186 24.80 15.55 -6.16
N SER A 187 24.25 16.75 -6.01
CA SER A 187 23.78 17.24 -4.71
C SER A 187 22.59 16.43 -4.20
N PRO A 188 22.50 16.14 -2.89
CA PRO A 188 21.35 15.45 -2.31
C PRO A 188 20.04 16.11 -2.73
N SER A 189 19.09 15.30 -3.18
CA SER A 189 17.73 15.73 -3.54
C SER A 189 16.71 15.04 -2.64
N ALA A 190 15.44 15.46 -2.67
CA ALA A 190 14.37 14.82 -1.89
C ALA A 190 14.70 14.64 -0.39
N SER A 191 15.34 15.66 0.21
CA SER A 191 15.82 15.64 1.61
C SER A 191 16.70 14.44 1.98
N GLN A 192 17.44 13.89 1.00
CA GLN A 192 18.39 12.82 1.22
C GLN A 192 19.49 13.24 2.20
N ASN A 193 19.82 12.35 3.14
CA ASN A 193 20.95 12.55 4.04
C ASN A 193 22.26 12.55 3.22
N ALA A 194 23.03 13.63 3.32
CA ALA A 194 24.29 13.83 2.59
C ALA A 194 25.40 12.83 2.98
N SER A 195 25.22 12.09 4.07
CA SER A 195 26.11 11.00 4.50
C SER A 195 25.52 9.60 4.21
N GLY A 196 24.30 9.52 3.68
CA GLY A 196 23.64 8.25 3.32
C GLY A 196 24.26 7.61 2.08
N SER A 197 24.02 6.32 1.88
CA SER A 197 24.63 5.55 0.78
C SER A 197 23.70 4.44 0.36
N TRP A 198 23.29 4.41 -0.91
CA TRP A 198 22.44 3.35 -1.45
C TRP A 198 23.03 1.95 -1.26
N ARG A 199 24.38 1.85 -1.28
CA ARG A 199 25.10 0.58 -1.10
C ARG A 199 24.97 0.02 0.32
N LYS A 200 24.76 0.91 1.30
CA LYS A 200 24.50 0.54 2.70
C LYS A 200 23.00 0.33 2.91
N ASP A 201 22.20 1.23 2.35
CA ASP A 201 20.76 1.30 2.56
C ASP A 201 19.96 0.24 1.80
N ILE A 202 20.57 -0.46 0.82
CA ILE A 202 20.03 -1.72 0.28
C ILE A 202 19.89 -2.83 1.35
N PHE A 203 20.51 -2.62 2.53
CA PHE A 203 20.37 -3.48 3.70
C PHE A 203 19.57 -2.81 4.83
N PHE A 204 18.74 -1.83 4.52
CA PHE A 204 17.78 -1.30 5.49
C PHE A 204 16.92 -2.40 6.10
N GLU A 205 16.45 -2.15 7.33
CA GLU A 205 15.66 -3.11 8.08
C GLU A 205 14.40 -3.53 7.30
N GLY A 206 13.69 -2.58 6.70
CA GLY A 206 12.50 -2.88 5.90
C GLY A 206 12.79 -3.81 4.73
N VAL A 207 13.92 -3.65 4.02
CA VAL A 207 14.34 -4.56 2.93
C VAL A 207 14.38 -6.02 3.41
N THR A 208 14.92 -6.24 4.60
CA THR A 208 15.04 -7.59 5.16
C THR A 208 13.71 -8.18 5.64
N GLN A 209 12.69 -7.35 5.85
CA GLN A 209 11.39 -7.74 6.40
C GLN A 209 10.30 -7.90 5.33
N ILE A 210 10.33 -7.09 4.26
CA ILE A 210 9.29 -7.11 3.21
C ILE A 210 9.18 -8.46 2.49
N GLN A 211 10.28 -9.23 2.42
CA GLN A 211 10.26 -10.59 1.86
C GLN A 211 9.27 -11.53 2.58
N TYR A 212 8.90 -11.22 3.83
CA TYR A 212 7.99 -12.03 4.63
C TYR A 212 6.52 -11.76 4.33
N ILE A 213 6.17 -10.63 3.68
CA ILE A 213 4.78 -10.22 3.43
C ILE A 213 3.97 -11.34 2.76
N THR A 214 4.53 -11.97 1.73
CA THR A 214 3.85 -13.02 0.94
C THR A 214 4.12 -14.43 1.47
N LYS A 215 4.98 -14.61 2.48
CA LYS A 215 5.37 -15.94 2.96
C LYS A 215 4.18 -16.80 3.43
N PRO A 216 3.14 -16.26 4.09
CA PRO A 216 1.92 -17.01 4.40
C PRO A 216 1.11 -17.45 3.18
N LEU A 217 1.31 -16.83 2.01
CA LEU A 217 0.58 -17.10 0.78
C LEU A 217 1.34 -18.02 -0.20
N GLN A 218 2.66 -18.16 -0.03
CA GLN A 218 3.56 -18.85 -0.99
C GLN A 218 3.29 -20.34 -1.18
N ASN A 219 2.62 -21.01 -0.24
CA ASN A 219 2.31 -22.44 -0.32
C ASN A 219 0.89 -22.73 -0.85
N LEU A 220 0.14 -21.68 -1.22
CA LEU A 220 -1.19 -21.83 -1.79
C LEU A 220 -1.10 -22.08 -3.30
N SER A 221 -1.99 -22.92 -3.84
CA SER A 221 -2.12 -23.08 -5.28
C SER A 221 -2.68 -21.80 -5.93
N THR A 222 -2.57 -21.69 -7.27
CA THR A 222 -3.19 -20.58 -8.00
C THR A 222 -4.68 -20.51 -7.74
N GLU A 223 -5.38 -21.65 -7.73
CA GLU A 223 -6.81 -21.72 -7.45
C GLU A 223 -7.12 -21.25 -6.03
N GLU A 224 -6.31 -21.62 -5.03
CA GLU A 224 -6.49 -21.15 -3.64
C GLU A 224 -6.26 -19.63 -3.52
N LEU A 225 -5.28 -19.09 -4.23
CA LEU A 225 -5.00 -17.65 -4.26
C LEU A 225 -6.13 -16.87 -4.93
N GLU A 226 -6.68 -17.38 -6.03
CA GLU A 226 -7.79 -16.76 -6.77
C GLU A 226 -9.10 -16.73 -5.97
N GLN A 227 -9.22 -17.57 -4.93
CA GLN A 227 -10.37 -17.59 -4.03
C GLN A 227 -10.26 -16.59 -2.86
N LEU A 228 -9.15 -15.85 -2.74
CA LEU A 228 -8.97 -14.87 -1.66
C LEU A 228 -9.61 -13.53 -2.01
N GLU A 229 -10.38 -12.98 -1.07
CA GLU A 229 -11.04 -11.68 -1.19
C GLU A 229 -10.88 -10.82 0.07
N PRO A 230 -10.88 -9.47 -0.05
CA PRO A 230 -10.96 -8.58 1.09
C PRO A 230 -12.28 -8.79 1.86
N ALA A 231 -12.18 -9.17 3.14
CA ALA A 231 -13.32 -9.58 3.95
C ALA A 231 -13.47 -8.77 5.24
N ARG A 232 -13.13 -7.48 5.20
CA ARG A 232 -13.14 -6.60 6.39
C ARG A 232 -14.52 -6.49 7.06
N HIS A 233 -15.61 -6.76 6.33
CA HIS A 233 -16.97 -6.83 6.89
C HIS A 233 -17.13 -7.91 7.99
N LEU A 234 -16.19 -8.87 8.10
CA LEU A 234 -16.17 -9.90 9.15
C LEU A 234 -15.57 -9.40 10.48
N LEU A 235 -14.89 -8.26 10.46
CA LEU A 235 -14.20 -7.66 11.61
C LEU A 235 -15.20 -6.98 12.57
N ALA A 236 -14.99 -7.16 13.86
CA ALA A 236 -15.64 -6.36 14.90
C ALA A 236 -14.71 -6.11 16.09
N SER A 237 -15.13 -5.23 16.99
CA SER A 237 -14.44 -5.06 18.26
C SER A 237 -14.58 -6.32 19.13
N PRO A 238 -13.58 -6.64 19.99
CA PRO A 238 -13.68 -7.73 20.96
C PRO A 238 -14.90 -7.63 21.87
N SER A 239 -15.29 -8.75 22.48
CA SER A 239 -16.39 -8.80 23.44
C SER A 239 -16.12 -7.88 24.63
N GLY A 240 -17.07 -7.01 24.96
CA GLY A 240 -16.93 -6.07 26.07
C GLY A 240 -16.02 -4.86 25.79
N TYR A 241 -15.56 -4.67 24.55
CA TYR A 241 -14.78 -3.50 24.14
C TYR A 241 -15.64 -2.22 24.18
N GLN A 242 -15.22 -1.23 24.96
CA GLN A 242 -15.98 0.01 25.21
C GLN A 242 -15.38 1.26 24.53
N ASP A 243 -14.23 1.11 23.89
CA ASP A 243 -13.53 2.21 23.21
C ASP A 243 -13.99 2.33 21.74
N VAL A 244 -13.36 3.23 20.98
CA VAL A 244 -13.56 3.44 19.55
C VAL A 244 -13.54 2.10 18.81
N SER A 245 -14.59 1.83 18.05
CA SER A 245 -14.69 0.57 17.30
C SER A 245 -13.46 0.33 16.43
N VAL A 246 -12.94 -0.89 16.39
CA VAL A 246 -11.79 -1.26 15.56
C VAL A 246 -12.05 -1.00 14.06
N ASN A 247 -13.31 -0.99 13.64
CA ASN A 247 -13.71 -0.62 12.27
C ASN A 247 -13.48 0.86 11.95
N ALA A 248 -13.41 1.72 12.96
CA ALA A 248 -13.10 3.13 12.83
C ALA A 248 -11.59 3.43 12.85
N PHE A 249 -10.73 2.45 13.08
CA PHE A 249 -9.28 2.65 12.99
C PHE A 249 -8.86 2.93 11.55
N LYS A 250 -7.89 3.84 11.39
CA LYS A 250 -7.39 4.38 10.13
C LYS A 250 -5.87 4.55 10.18
N GLY A 251 -5.29 4.95 9.05
CA GLY A 251 -3.83 5.09 8.90
C GLY A 251 -3.14 3.76 9.22
N THR A 252 -2.02 3.84 9.94
CA THR A 252 -1.24 2.67 10.36
C THR A 252 -1.94 1.77 11.37
N ARG A 253 -3.01 2.23 12.03
CA ARG A 253 -3.80 1.43 12.99
C ARG A 253 -4.95 0.66 12.33
N TYR A 254 -5.11 0.77 11.02
CA TYR A 254 -6.14 0.01 10.29
C TYR A 254 -5.98 -1.50 10.53
N ILE A 255 -7.04 -2.27 10.29
CA ILE A 255 -7.01 -3.73 10.32
C ILE A 255 -7.50 -4.24 8.97
N SER A 256 -6.61 -4.92 8.23
CA SER A 256 -6.93 -5.56 6.96
C SER A 256 -7.36 -6.99 7.20
N VAL A 257 -8.32 -7.46 6.40
CA VAL A 257 -8.80 -8.85 6.43
C VAL A 257 -8.85 -9.35 5.00
N LEU A 258 -8.11 -10.43 4.73
CA LEU A 258 -8.20 -11.22 3.52
C LEU A 258 -8.70 -12.62 3.91
N ALA A 259 -9.69 -13.15 3.20
CA ALA A 259 -10.23 -14.47 3.50
C ALA A 259 -10.60 -15.20 2.22
N SER A 260 -10.62 -16.53 2.26
CA SER A 260 -11.15 -17.32 1.15
C SER A 260 -12.68 -17.17 1.04
N GLU A 261 -13.22 -17.26 -0.17
CA GLU A 261 -14.67 -17.20 -0.45
C GLU A 261 -15.47 -18.23 0.37
N ASN A 262 -14.94 -19.45 0.47
CA ASN A 262 -15.53 -20.54 1.26
C ASN A 262 -15.31 -20.41 2.78
N ARG A 263 -14.58 -19.37 3.21
CA ARG A 263 -14.30 -19.04 4.61
C ARG A 263 -13.51 -20.13 5.34
N ASP A 264 -12.61 -20.85 4.67
CA ASP A 264 -11.68 -21.82 5.25
C ASP A 264 -10.34 -21.24 5.72
N ARG A 265 -9.96 -20.09 5.18
CA ARG A 265 -8.70 -19.41 5.47
C ARG A 265 -8.95 -17.93 5.70
N TYR A 266 -8.25 -17.39 6.69
CA TYR A 266 -8.29 -15.98 7.05
C TYR A 266 -6.89 -15.48 7.36
N PHE A 267 -6.63 -14.28 6.86
CA PHE A 267 -5.44 -13.51 7.11
C PHE A 267 -5.85 -12.13 7.64
N VAL A 268 -5.57 -11.85 8.91
CA VAL A 268 -5.95 -10.57 9.54
C VAL A 268 -4.70 -9.83 9.98
N TYR A 269 -4.41 -8.72 9.32
CA TYR A 269 -3.25 -7.89 9.65
C TYR A 269 -3.67 -6.71 10.53
N THR A 270 -3.02 -6.59 11.69
CA THR A 270 -3.18 -5.48 12.64
C THR A 270 -1.86 -4.75 12.77
N GLY A 271 -1.82 -3.48 12.36
CA GLY A 271 -0.58 -2.70 12.31
C GLY A 271 -0.05 -2.25 13.67
N HIS A 272 -0.87 -2.29 14.72
CA HIS A 272 -0.49 -1.87 16.08
C HIS A 272 -0.70 -2.97 17.14
N GLY A 273 -0.99 -4.19 16.71
CA GLY A 273 -1.27 -5.30 17.62
C GLY A 273 -2.61 -5.16 18.35
N ASP A 274 -3.53 -4.35 17.82
CA ASP A 274 -4.88 -4.23 18.37
C ASP A 274 -5.61 -5.58 18.34
N SER A 275 -6.27 -5.92 19.45
CA SER A 275 -7.16 -7.07 19.52
C SER A 275 -8.43 -6.83 18.69
N PHE A 276 -8.96 -7.90 18.11
CA PHE A 276 -10.16 -7.83 17.29
C PHE A 276 -11.03 -9.08 17.46
N SER A 277 -12.24 -9.02 16.95
CA SER A 277 -13.18 -10.13 16.86
C SER A 277 -13.45 -10.46 15.40
N LEU A 278 -13.52 -11.75 15.07
CA LEU A 278 -13.79 -12.20 13.71
C LEU A 278 -15.05 -13.07 13.68
N LYS A 279 -15.98 -12.76 12.76
CA LYS A 279 -17.13 -13.61 12.47
C LYS A 279 -16.67 -14.83 11.66
N LEU A 280 -16.72 -16.02 12.26
CA LEU A 280 -16.18 -17.26 11.69
C LEU A 280 -17.25 -18.30 11.33
N ASP A 281 -18.49 -18.03 11.71
CA ASP A 281 -19.62 -18.90 11.46
C ASP A 281 -19.94 -19.01 9.96
N ASN A 282 -20.05 -20.25 9.49
CA ASN A 282 -20.51 -20.60 8.14
C ASN A 282 -21.71 -21.59 8.17
N GLY A 283 -22.35 -21.77 9.34
CA GLY A 283 -23.47 -22.67 9.54
C GLY A 283 -23.11 -24.13 9.83
N SER A 284 -21.82 -24.48 9.92
CA SER A 284 -21.35 -25.82 10.27
C SER A 284 -20.42 -25.81 11.47
N GLU A 285 -20.43 -26.89 12.25
CA GLU A 285 -19.41 -27.12 13.28
C GLU A 285 -18.06 -27.40 12.61
N ARG A 286 -17.01 -26.73 13.08
CA ARG A 286 -15.67 -26.81 12.50
C ARG A 286 -14.61 -26.46 13.53
N SER A 287 -13.42 -26.99 13.34
CA SER A 287 -12.25 -26.67 14.16
C SER A 287 -11.08 -26.32 13.25
N GLY A 288 -10.27 -25.36 13.67
CA GLY A 288 -9.14 -24.85 12.89
C GLY A 288 -7.95 -24.47 13.77
N SER A 289 -6.85 -24.14 13.13
CA SER A 289 -5.63 -23.63 13.76
C SER A 289 -5.47 -22.14 13.51
N ALA A 290 -5.30 -21.38 14.58
CA ALA A 290 -4.91 -19.97 14.54
C ALA A 290 -3.45 -19.81 14.98
N ARG A 291 -2.67 -19.05 14.22
CA ARG A 291 -1.25 -18.80 14.46
C ARG A 291 -0.93 -17.34 14.17
N TRP A 292 -0.02 -16.75 14.93
CA TRP A 292 0.43 -15.37 14.73
C TRP A 292 1.73 -15.33 13.95
N PHE A 293 1.70 -14.81 12.74
CA PHE A 293 2.88 -14.58 11.93
C PHE A 293 3.48 -13.20 12.25
N SER A 294 4.79 -13.16 12.53
CA SER A 294 5.53 -11.94 12.85
C SER A 294 6.09 -11.32 11.56
N PRO A 295 5.66 -10.11 11.18
CA PRO A 295 6.18 -9.39 10.01
C PRO A 295 7.67 -9.06 10.08
N ARG A 296 8.24 -9.06 11.29
CA ARG A 296 9.64 -8.65 11.57
C ARG A 296 10.66 -9.74 11.29
N ASP A 297 10.28 -11.01 11.44
CA ASP A 297 11.19 -12.17 11.37
C ASP A 297 10.65 -13.33 10.51
N GLY A 298 9.41 -13.22 10.04
CA GLY A 298 8.76 -14.22 9.20
C GLY A 298 8.49 -15.55 9.89
N GLN A 299 8.40 -15.59 11.22
CA GLN A 299 8.11 -16.78 12.01
C GLN A 299 6.67 -16.78 12.55
N TYR A 300 6.20 -17.98 12.92
CA TYR A 300 4.91 -18.19 13.56
C TYR A 300 5.06 -18.34 15.07
N TYR A 301 4.13 -17.73 15.81
CA TYR A 301 4.04 -17.69 17.26
C TYR A 301 2.61 -17.99 17.74
N ALA A 302 2.48 -18.31 19.04
CA ALA A 302 1.21 -18.40 19.77
C ALA A 302 0.10 -19.17 19.00
N ASN A 303 0.32 -20.47 18.80
CA ASN A 303 -0.64 -21.35 18.14
C ASN A 303 -1.82 -21.68 19.08
N SER A 304 -3.03 -21.63 18.55
CA SER A 304 -4.25 -22.00 19.26
C SER A 304 -5.21 -22.77 18.37
N THR A 305 -6.12 -23.52 18.99
CA THR A 305 -7.23 -24.19 18.30
C THR A 305 -8.47 -23.33 18.41
N VAL A 306 -9.13 -23.10 17.29
CA VAL A 306 -10.40 -22.37 17.21
C VAL A 306 -11.50 -23.37 16.90
N SER A 307 -12.53 -23.42 17.74
CA SER A 307 -13.71 -24.26 17.51
C SER A 307 -14.93 -23.37 17.32
N VAL A 308 -15.63 -23.57 16.21
CA VAL A 308 -16.87 -22.87 15.86
C VAL A 308 -18.00 -23.88 15.98
N PRO A 309 -18.94 -23.70 16.93
CA PRO A 309 -20.07 -24.62 17.07
C PRO A 309 -21.03 -24.49 15.89
N SER A 310 -21.83 -25.54 15.66
CA SER A 310 -23.01 -25.45 14.79
C SER A 310 -24.06 -24.53 15.43
N SER A 311 -23.93 -23.23 15.20
CA SER A 311 -24.86 -22.23 15.72
C SER A 311 -25.40 -21.35 14.59
N GLY A 312 -26.55 -20.72 14.85
CA GLY A 312 -27.20 -19.87 13.87
C GLY A 312 -26.50 -18.53 13.73
N ASN A 313 -25.72 -18.36 12.66
CA ASN A 313 -25.22 -17.09 12.11
C ASN A 313 -24.80 -16.05 13.17
N GLY A 314 -23.73 -16.30 13.91
CA GLY A 314 -23.26 -15.32 14.88
C GLY A 314 -21.97 -15.60 15.64
N THR A 315 -21.34 -16.78 15.48
CA THR A 315 -20.11 -17.06 16.24
C THR A 315 -19.03 -16.06 15.88
N ARG A 316 -18.62 -15.30 16.89
CA ARG A 316 -17.48 -14.40 16.87
C ARG A 316 -16.42 -14.92 17.81
N VAL A 317 -15.17 -14.87 17.38
CA VAL A 317 -14.03 -15.28 18.18
C VAL A 317 -13.10 -14.09 18.31
N ASP A 318 -12.72 -13.79 19.56
CA ASP A 318 -11.80 -12.71 19.88
C ASP A 318 -10.35 -13.21 19.76
N PHE A 319 -9.51 -12.38 19.15
CA PHE A 319 -8.10 -12.64 18.91
C PHE A 319 -7.27 -11.50 19.51
N THR A 320 -6.28 -11.87 20.32
CA THR A 320 -5.33 -10.94 20.94
C THR A 320 -3.93 -11.25 20.42
N PRO A 321 -3.28 -10.31 19.72
CA PRO A 321 -1.91 -10.48 19.27
C PRO A 321 -0.91 -10.61 20.43
N PRO A 322 0.29 -11.20 20.19
CA PRO A 322 1.32 -11.36 21.23
C PRO A 322 1.85 -10.05 21.84
N SER A 323 1.81 -8.94 21.11
CA SER A 323 2.16 -7.60 21.59
C SER A 323 1.25 -6.54 20.96
N SER A 324 1.22 -5.33 21.54
CA SER A 324 0.34 -4.25 21.11
C SER A 324 0.84 -2.88 21.58
N GLY A 325 0.47 -1.82 20.86
CA GLY A 325 0.55 -0.43 21.36
C GLY A 325 1.29 0.53 20.43
N SER A 326 1.97 0.04 19.41
CA SER A 326 2.70 0.85 18.45
C SER A 326 2.79 0.20 17.08
N VAL A 327 3.23 0.96 16.07
CA VAL A 327 3.49 0.44 14.71
C VAL A 327 4.55 -0.68 14.67
N ASP A 328 5.37 -0.82 15.73
CA ASP A 328 6.36 -1.88 15.85
C ASP A 328 5.75 -3.20 16.35
N ASP A 329 4.51 -3.17 16.86
CA ASP A 329 3.75 -4.29 17.39
C ASP A 329 2.80 -4.91 16.37
N ASP A 330 3.15 -4.88 15.08
CA ASP A 330 2.30 -5.42 14.02
C ASP A 330 2.29 -6.95 13.96
N TRP A 331 1.13 -7.52 13.63
CA TRP A 331 0.94 -8.98 13.58
C TRP A 331 -0.03 -9.37 12.46
N LEU A 332 0.21 -10.55 11.88
CA LEU A 332 -0.72 -11.20 10.98
C LEU A 332 -1.28 -12.47 11.63
N LEU A 333 -2.59 -12.51 11.86
CA LEU A 333 -3.27 -13.76 12.20
C LEU A 333 -3.39 -14.60 10.92
N VAL A 334 -2.97 -15.86 10.99
CA VAL A 334 -3.24 -16.89 9.98
C VAL A 334 -4.14 -17.93 10.63
N LEU A 335 -5.37 -18.04 10.13
CA LEU A 335 -6.38 -18.98 10.62
C LEU A 335 -6.83 -19.89 9.47
N GLU A 336 -6.77 -21.19 9.71
CA GLU A 336 -7.10 -22.24 8.75
C GLU A 336 -8.00 -23.28 9.42
N PHE A 337 -9.02 -23.75 8.72
CA PHE A 337 -9.97 -24.78 9.17
C PHE A 337 -9.86 -26.06 8.34
#